data_AF-A0A9D6YVF3-F1
#
_entry.id   AF-A0A9D6YVF3-F1
#
_cell.length_a   1.000
_cell.length_b   1.000
_cell.length_c   1.000
_cell.angle_alpha   90.00
_cell.angle_beta   90.00
_cell.angle_gamma   90.00
#
_symmetry.space_group_name_H-M   'P 1'
#
loop_
_entity.id
_entity.type
_entity.pdbx_description
1 polymer ?
#
loop_
_entity_poly.entity_id
_entity_poly.type
_entity_poly.pdbx_seq_one_letter_code
_entity_poly.pdbx_strand_id
1 'polypeptide(L)'
;HSADINVMMEAMTLGGYKKKGVVLTPKDALEGKDPVIYKYNRSYVDKIEILKTGKDYKIGKIGIKAAIRHRHDVETYGLIIKSGRRSLSYITDTKFFPGLAKAYKDEILIVSVLRYNPTPYDHLCVREAKEIIREIKPKTTILTHFGMEMIKSKPWKIAEDLTKELKTKVIAASDGMLFKI
;
A
#
# COMPACT_ATOMS: atom_id res chain seq x y z
N HIS A 1 -10.11 -0.49 -0.53
CA HIS A 1 -9.94 0.82 0.14
C HIS A 1 -10.24 1.95 -0.82
N SER A 2 -11.39 2.61 -0.69
CA SER A 2 -11.83 3.62 -1.67
C SER A 2 -12.82 4.66 -1.17
N ALA A 3 -13.15 4.70 0.14
CA ALA A 3 -14.26 5.51 0.66
C ALA A 3 -14.22 6.98 0.17
N ASP A 4 -13.05 7.63 0.24
CA ASP A 4 -12.91 9.04 -0.12
C ASP A 4 -12.56 9.29 -1.60
N ILE A 5 -12.46 8.27 -2.47
CA ILE A 5 -11.89 8.44 -3.82
C ILE A 5 -12.63 9.49 -4.65
N ASN A 6 -13.97 9.47 -4.61
CA ASN A 6 -14.82 10.39 -5.38
C ASN A 6 -14.69 11.83 -4.85
N VAL A 7 -14.71 12.01 -3.53
CA VAL A 7 -14.51 13.31 -2.87
C VAL A 7 -13.12 13.87 -3.18
N MET A 8 -12.08 13.02 -3.14
CA MET A 8 -10.71 13.42 -3.46
C MET A 8 -10.54 13.80 -4.92
N MET A 9 -11.20 13.11 -5.86
CA MET A 9 -11.22 13.48 -7.28
C MET A 9 -11.88 14.84 -7.51
N GLU A 10 -13.03 15.11 -6.86
CA GLU A 10 -13.71 16.40 -6.95
C GLU A 10 -12.88 17.52 -6.30
N ALA A 11 -12.37 17.32 -5.09
CA ALA A 11 -11.54 18.31 -4.40
C ALA A 11 -10.27 18.63 -5.21
N MET A 12 -9.61 17.61 -5.76
CA MET A 12 -8.46 17.78 -6.64
C MET A 12 -8.82 18.60 -7.87
N THR A 13 -9.99 18.42 -8.47
CA THR A 13 -10.37 19.07 -9.74
C THR A 13 -11.16 20.36 -9.54
N LEU A 14 -11.34 20.81 -8.29
CA LEU A 14 -12.26 21.89 -7.92
C LEU A 14 -13.67 21.62 -8.47
N GLY A 15 -14.25 20.46 -8.17
CA GLY A 15 -15.58 20.07 -8.67
C GLY A 15 -15.65 19.95 -10.19
N GLY A 16 -14.54 19.57 -10.84
CA GLY A 16 -14.45 19.46 -12.30
C GLY A 16 -14.14 20.78 -13.05
N TYR A 17 -14.09 21.94 -12.38
CA TYR A 17 -13.75 23.22 -13.02
C TYR A 17 -12.30 23.26 -13.55
N LYS A 18 -11.39 22.49 -12.95
CA LYS A 18 -10.01 22.35 -13.40
C LYS A 18 -9.71 20.89 -13.66
N LYS A 19 -9.61 20.53 -14.95
CA LYS A 19 -9.10 19.23 -15.35
C LYS A 19 -7.63 19.12 -14.96
N LYS A 20 -7.35 18.33 -13.92
CA LYS A 20 -6.01 18.07 -13.44
C LYS A 20 -5.90 16.73 -12.70
N GLY A 21 -4.70 16.17 -12.68
CA GLY A 21 -4.33 15.05 -11.81
C GLY A 21 -4.56 13.68 -12.44
N VAL A 22 -3.94 12.66 -11.84
CA VAL A 22 -3.90 11.29 -12.35
C VAL A 22 -4.43 10.34 -11.28
N VAL A 23 -5.37 9.47 -11.66
CA VAL A 23 -5.86 8.39 -10.80
C VAL A 23 -5.28 7.06 -11.29
N LEU A 24 -4.46 6.43 -10.46
CA LEU A 24 -4.01 5.05 -10.67
C LEU A 24 -4.96 4.13 -9.89
N THR A 25 -5.51 3.12 -10.56
CA THR A 25 -6.53 2.26 -9.94
C THR A 25 -6.53 0.84 -10.54
N PRO A 26 -6.90 -0.21 -9.80
CA PRO A 26 -7.25 -1.49 -10.40
C PRO A 26 -8.48 -1.34 -11.32
N LYS A 27 -8.69 -2.33 -12.20
CA LYS A 27 -9.72 -2.27 -13.23
C LYS A 27 -11.13 -2.38 -12.62
N ASP A 28 -11.29 -3.22 -11.62
CA ASP A 28 -12.55 -3.44 -10.90
C ASP A 28 -13.07 -2.22 -10.14
N ALA A 29 -12.25 -1.20 -9.93
CA ALA A 29 -12.74 0.08 -9.41
C ALA A 29 -13.57 0.90 -10.43
N LEU A 30 -13.41 0.60 -11.72
CA LEU A 30 -14.05 1.32 -12.83
C LEU A 30 -15.14 0.48 -13.51
N GLU A 31 -15.03 -0.84 -13.44
CA GLU A 31 -15.86 -1.80 -14.16
C GLU A 31 -16.40 -2.88 -13.21
N GLY A 32 -17.37 -3.66 -13.67
CA GLY A 32 -17.99 -4.73 -12.88
C GLY A 32 -19.30 -4.32 -12.23
N LYS A 33 -19.77 -5.16 -11.29
CA LYS A 33 -21.09 -5.04 -10.67
C LYS A 33 -21.17 -3.87 -9.68
N ASP A 34 -20.07 -3.57 -9.00
CA ASP A 34 -20.02 -2.54 -7.95
C ASP A 34 -18.77 -1.64 -8.09
N PRO A 35 -18.71 -0.79 -9.14
CA PRO A 35 -17.57 0.08 -9.37
C PRO A 35 -17.55 1.22 -8.35
N VAL A 36 -16.44 1.39 -7.65
CA VAL A 36 -16.32 2.38 -6.57
C VAL A 36 -16.01 3.80 -7.06
N ILE A 37 -15.52 3.96 -8.30
CA ILE A 37 -15.30 5.27 -8.92
C ILE A 37 -16.49 5.60 -9.83
N TYR A 38 -17.25 6.63 -9.47
CA TYR A 38 -18.47 7.00 -10.18
C TYR A 38 -18.18 7.53 -11.57
N LYS A 39 -19.02 7.16 -12.55
CA LYS A 39 -18.83 7.52 -13.97
C LYS A 39 -18.71 9.04 -14.18
N TYR A 40 -19.51 9.84 -13.47
CA TYR A 40 -19.51 11.30 -13.62
C TYR A 40 -18.16 11.93 -13.22
N ASN A 41 -17.48 11.38 -12.21
CA ASN A 41 -16.19 11.90 -11.73
C ASN A 41 -15.02 11.58 -12.66
N ARG A 42 -15.15 10.58 -13.54
CA ARG A 42 -14.03 10.10 -14.36
C ARG A 42 -13.54 11.13 -15.38
N SER A 43 -14.43 12.00 -15.86
CA SER A 43 -14.10 13.02 -16.85
C SER A 43 -13.38 14.24 -16.24
N TYR A 44 -13.42 14.40 -14.91
CA TYR A 44 -12.88 15.56 -14.21
C TYR A 44 -11.34 15.53 -14.10
N VAL A 45 -10.74 14.34 -14.06
CA VAL A 45 -9.28 14.19 -13.93
C VAL A 45 -8.60 14.20 -15.30
N ASP A 46 -7.30 14.50 -15.36
CA ASP A 46 -6.55 14.47 -16.63
C ASP A 46 -6.48 13.05 -17.19
N LYS A 47 -6.25 12.10 -16.29
CA LYS A 47 -5.95 10.72 -16.68
C LYS A 47 -6.40 9.73 -15.62
N ILE A 48 -6.96 8.62 -16.08
CA ILE A 48 -7.15 7.40 -15.29
C ILE A 48 -6.29 6.31 -15.92
N GLU A 49 -5.48 5.64 -15.10
CA GLU A 49 -4.57 4.59 -15.53
C GLU A 49 -4.85 3.31 -14.76
N ILE A 50 -5.08 2.23 -15.50
CA ILE A 50 -5.34 0.92 -14.92
C ILE A 50 -4.01 0.28 -14.52
N LEU A 51 -3.93 -0.16 -13.27
CA LEU A 51 -2.80 -0.91 -12.70
C LEU A 51 -2.61 -2.25 -13.42
N LYS A 52 -1.36 -2.59 -13.75
CA LYS A 52 -0.98 -3.86 -14.36
C LYS A 52 0.32 -4.32 -13.74
N THR A 53 0.40 -5.60 -13.36
CA THR A 53 1.62 -6.20 -12.81
C THR A 53 2.84 -5.87 -13.66
N GLY A 54 3.90 -5.37 -13.00
CA GLY A 54 5.17 -5.02 -13.62
C GLY A 54 5.18 -3.70 -14.39
N LYS A 55 4.04 -3.03 -14.60
CA LYS A 55 3.98 -1.77 -15.34
C LYS A 55 4.48 -0.61 -14.49
N ASP A 56 5.30 0.23 -15.09
CA ASP A 56 5.76 1.51 -14.56
C ASP A 56 4.84 2.65 -15.02
N TYR A 57 4.59 3.58 -14.11
CA TYR A 57 3.79 4.78 -14.26
C TYR A 57 4.62 5.99 -13.82
N LYS A 58 4.41 7.14 -14.45
CA LYS A 58 5.13 8.37 -14.12
C LYS A 58 4.16 9.51 -13.87
N ILE A 59 4.25 10.12 -12.69
CA ILE A 59 3.46 11.28 -12.27
C ILE A 59 4.46 12.38 -11.88
N GLY A 60 4.70 13.31 -12.81
CA GLY A 60 5.76 14.31 -12.65
C GLY A 60 7.14 13.68 -12.45
N LYS A 61 7.75 13.92 -11.29
CA LYS A 61 9.06 13.38 -10.90
C LYS A 61 8.98 12.03 -10.16
N ILE A 62 7.76 11.56 -9.86
CA ILE A 62 7.52 10.33 -9.10
C ILE A 62 7.28 9.19 -10.08
N GLY A 63 8.06 8.12 -9.94
CA GLY A 63 7.80 6.83 -10.60
C GLY A 63 7.01 5.92 -9.67
N ILE A 64 6.03 5.20 -10.20
CA ILE A 64 5.23 4.22 -9.47
C ILE A 64 5.23 2.94 -10.29
N LYS A 65 5.49 1.79 -9.67
CA LYS A 65 5.40 0.48 -10.30
C LYS A 65 4.42 -0.39 -9.55
N ALA A 66 3.48 -1.02 -10.25
CA ALA A 66 2.69 -2.09 -9.66
C ALA A 66 3.56 -3.35 -9.60
N ALA A 67 4.11 -3.67 -8.43
CA ALA A 67 5.15 -4.68 -8.28
C ALA A 67 4.63 -6.07 -8.63
N ILE A 68 3.57 -6.49 -7.95
CA ILE A 68 2.88 -7.76 -8.16
C ILE A 68 1.42 -7.63 -7.76
N ARG A 69 0.55 -8.43 -8.38
CA ARG A 69 -0.84 -8.58 -7.92
C ARG A 69 -0.85 -9.32 -6.58
N HIS A 70 -1.53 -8.74 -5.61
CA HIS A 70 -1.75 -9.29 -4.28
C HIS A 70 -2.89 -10.31 -4.27
N ARG A 71 -2.91 -11.17 -3.24
CA ARG A 71 -3.99 -12.14 -3.02
C ARG A 71 -5.00 -11.54 -2.05
N HIS A 72 -6.11 -11.07 -2.58
CA HIS A 72 -7.18 -10.42 -1.85
C HIS A 72 -8.50 -10.57 -2.62
N ASP A 73 -9.64 -10.30 -1.97
CA ASP A 73 -10.98 -10.50 -2.55
C ASP A 73 -11.25 -9.64 -3.80
N VAL A 74 -10.50 -8.55 -3.97
CA VAL A 74 -10.57 -7.63 -5.11
C VAL A 74 -9.20 -7.46 -5.76
N GLU A 75 -9.16 -6.94 -6.99
CA GLU A 75 -7.93 -6.67 -7.70
C GLU A 75 -7.06 -5.67 -6.92
N THR A 76 -5.96 -6.18 -6.36
CA THR A 76 -5.09 -5.44 -5.45
C THR A 76 -3.65 -5.59 -5.89
N TYR A 77 -2.84 -4.55 -5.73
CA TYR A 77 -1.42 -4.54 -6.10
C TYR A 77 -0.60 -3.90 -4.99
N GLY A 78 0.56 -4.48 -4.70
CA GLY A 78 1.59 -3.74 -3.99
C GLY A 78 2.37 -2.86 -4.94
N LEU A 79 2.92 -1.78 -4.39
CA LEU A 79 3.47 -0.67 -5.15
C LEU A 79 4.93 -0.44 -4.81
N ILE A 80 5.72 -0.03 -5.79
CA ILE A 80 7.06 0.53 -5.58
C ILE A 80 7.03 1.98 -6.04
N ILE A 81 7.33 2.89 -5.14
CA ILE A 81 7.36 4.34 -5.37
C ILE A 81 8.81 4.79 -5.43
N LYS A 82 9.17 5.54 -6.46
CA LYS A 82 10.54 6.01 -6.71
C LYS A 82 10.57 7.52 -6.90
N SER A 83 11.55 8.18 -6.30
CA SER A 83 11.81 9.60 -6.49
C SER A 83 13.32 9.87 -6.42
N GLY A 84 13.91 10.23 -7.56
CA GLY A 84 15.36 10.37 -7.68
C GLY A 84 16.08 9.06 -7.37
N ARG A 85 16.99 9.09 -6.38
CA ARG A 85 17.74 7.90 -5.91
C ARG A 85 17.04 7.11 -4.80
N ARG A 86 15.85 7.55 -4.37
CA ARG A 86 15.11 6.94 -3.26
C ARG A 86 13.98 6.07 -3.80
N SER A 87 13.74 4.96 -3.13
CA SER A 87 12.59 4.11 -3.40
C SER A 87 11.99 3.54 -2.13
N LEU A 88 10.69 3.24 -2.22
CA LEU A 88 9.87 2.72 -1.13
C LEU A 88 8.93 1.65 -1.69
N SER A 89 8.92 0.48 -1.06
CA SER A 89 7.97 -0.58 -1.30
C SER A 89 6.77 -0.42 -0.38
N TYR A 90 5.56 -0.59 -0.92
CA TYR A 90 4.32 -0.64 -0.15
C TYR A 90 3.58 -1.94 -0.43
N ILE A 91 3.61 -2.84 0.55
CA ILE A 91 2.79 -4.04 0.60
C ILE A 91 1.44 -3.64 1.20
N THR A 92 0.45 -3.42 0.33
CA THR A 92 -0.95 -3.25 0.70
C THR A 92 -1.56 -4.57 1.20
N ASP A 93 -2.86 -4.59 1.42
CA ASP A 93 -3.60 -5.78 1.84
C ASP A 93 -3.33 -6.98 0.92
N THR A 94 -3.01 -8.11 1.54
CA THR A 94 -2.75 -9.39 0.88
C THR A 94 -2.71 -10.51 1.91
N LYS A 95 -3.10 -11.71 1.50
CA LYS A 95 -2.65 -12.95 2.12
C LYS A 95 -1.15 -13.15 1.88
N PHE A 96 -0.47 -13.81 2.80
CA PHE A 96 0.89 -14.28 2.57
C PHE A 96 0.94 -15.35 1.45
N PHE A 97 1.97 -15.30 0.61
CA PHE A 97 2.28 -16.36 -0.34
C PHE A 97 3.78 -16.41 -0.69
N PRO A 98 4.30 -17.61 -1.05
CA PRO A 98 5.68 -17.74 -1.49
C PRO A 98 5.99 -16.81 -2.68
N GLY A 99 7.04 -16.00 -2.54
CA GLY A 99 7.44 -15.02 -3.57
C GLY A 99 6.88 -13.61 -3.39
N LEU A 100 6.00 -13.38 -2.40
CA LEU A 100 5.54 -12.02 -2.07
C LEU A 100 6.73 -11.10 -1.77
N ALA A 101 7.64 -11.52 -0.89
CA ALA A 101 8.81 -10.74 -0.50
C ALA A 101 9.76 -10.46 -1.69
N LYS A 102 9.92 -11.40 -2.62
CA LYS A 102 10.82 -11.29 -3.77
C LYS A 102 10.44 -10.16 -4.74
N ALA A 103 9.19 -9.69 -4.70
CA ALA A 103 8.74 -8.57 -5.51
C ALA A 103 9.26 -7.21 -5.00
N TYR A 104 9.80 -7.16 -3.78
CA TYR A 104 10.17 -5.94 -3.06
C TYR A 104 11.63 -5.99 -2.60
N LYS A 105 12.35 -4.88 -2.78
CA LYS A 105 13.80 -4.80 -2.43
C LYS A 105 14.25 -3.40 -2.02
N ASP A 106 13.31 -2.51 -1.76
CA ASP A 106 13.60 -1.10 -1.49
C ASP A 106 14.06 -0.88 -0.05
N GLU A 107 14.79 0.21 0.19
CA GLU A 107 15.35 0.52 1.52
C GLU A 107 14.27 0.76 2.58
N ILE A 108 13.09 1.24 2.16
CA ILE A 108 11.95 1.49 3.02
C ILE A 108 10.80 0.58 2.59
N LEU A 109 10.25 -0.13 3.56
CA LEU A 109 9.10 -1.02 3.39
C LEU A 109 7.92 -0.51 4.24
N ILE A 110 6.81 -0.19 3.62
CA ILE A 110 5.51 -0.06 4.30
C ILE A 110 4.76 -1.38 4.12
N VAL A 111 4.19 -1.92 5.18
CA VAL A 111 3.44 -3.19 5.13
C VAL A 111 2.17 -3.12 5.97
N SER A 112 1.03 -3.45 5.35
CA SER A 112 -0.24 -3.66 6.04
C SER A 112 -0.17 -4.93 6.90
N VAL A 113 -0.34 -4.81 8.22
CA VAL A 113 -0.34 -5.91 9.19
C VAL A 113 -1.62 -5.84 10.03
N LEU A 114 -2.68 -6.44 9.51
CA LEU A 114 -4.02 -6.31 10.10
C LEU A 114 -4.18 -7.07 11.41
N ARG A 115 -3.47 -8.18 11.59
CA ARG A 115 -3.72 -9.13 12.68
C ARG A 115 -2.47 -9.42 13.49
N TYR A 116 -2.67 -9.75 14.75
CA TYR A 116 -1.59 -10.26 15.58
C TYR A 116 -1.32 -11.74 15.25
N ASN A 117 -2.40 -12.54 15.26
CA ASN A 117 -2.38 -13.97 14.97
C ASN A 117 -2.78 -14.28 13.50
N PRO A 118 -2.37 -15.43 12.96
CA PRO A 118 -2.82 -15.88 11.64
C PRO A 118 -4.33 -16.13 11.63
N THR A 119 -4.98 -15.84 10.50
CA THR A 119 -6.43 -16.04 10.29
C THR A 119 -6.67 -16.60 8.88
N PRO A 120 -7.84 -17.19 8.57
CA PRO A 120 -8.14 -17.64 7.22
C PRO A 120 -8.34 -16.49 6.21
N TYR A 121 -8.46 -15.24 6.67
CA TYR A 121 -8.70 -14.07 5.85
C TYR A 121 -7.45 -13.58 5.10
N ASP A 122 -7.67 -12.82 4.03
CA ASP A 122 -6.63 -12.35 3.12
C ASP A 122 -5.83 -11.14 3.65
N HIS A 123 -5.21 -11.30 4.83
CA HIS A 123 -4.34 -10.29 5.44
C HIS A 123 -3.15 -10.90 6.16
N LEU A 124 -2.07 -10.12 6.26
CA LEU A 124 -0.86 -10.51 6.98
C LEU A 124 -1.04 -10.41 8.50
N CYS A 125 -0.39 -11.34 9.21
CA CYS A 125 -0.15 -11.28 10.65
C CYS A 125 1.30 -10.90 10.98
N VAL A 126 1.59 -10.69 12.27
CA VAL A 126 2.94 -10.31 12.77
C VAL A 126 4.01 -11.32 12.37
N ARG A 127 3.70 -12.62 12.45
CA ARG A 127 4.65 -13.68 12.08
C ARG A 127 5.03 -13.62 10.60
N GLU A 128 4.05 -13.40 9.72
CA GLU A 128 4.27 -13.33 8.27
C GLU A 128 4.98 -12.03 7.88
N ALA A 129 4.61 -10.90 8.51
CA ALA A 129 5.33 -9.64 8.35
C ALA A 129 6.81 -9.79 8.73
N LYS A 130 7.09 -10.49 9.84
CA LYS A 130 8.45 -10.81 10.27
C LYS A 130 9.22 -11.65 9.25
N GLU A 131 8.59 -12.66 8.66
CA GLU A 131 9.20 -13.47 7.58
C GLU A 131 9.54 -12.62 6.36
N ILE A 132 8.61 -11.76 5.93
CA ILE A 132 8.81 -10.82 4.83
C ILE A 132 9.98 -9.86 5.11
N ILE A 133 10.02 -9.25 6.30
CA ILE A 133 11.09 -8.31 6.68
C ILE A 133 12.44 -9.03 6.72
N ARG A 134 12.48 -10.28 7.20
CA ARG A 134 13.70 -11.09 7.26
C ARG A 134 14.24 -11.43 5.87
N GLU A 135 13.36 -11.66 4.89
CA GLU A 135 13.74 -11.94 3.51
C GLU A 135 14.20 -10.67 2.77
N ILE A 136 13.43 -9.57 2.88
CA ILE A 136 13.72 -8.31 2.19
C ILE A 136 14.93 -7.57 2.81
N LYS A 137 15.07 -7.63 4.14
CA LYS A 137 16.06 -6.88 4.93
C LYS A 137 16.08 -5.36 4.61
N PRO A 138 14.93 -4.67 4.67
CA PRO A 138 14.88 -3.22 4.43
C PRO A 138 15.68 -2.49 5.53
N LYS A 139 16.13 -1.27 5.24
CA LYS A 139 16.75 -0.37 6.24
C LYS A 139 15.72 0.13 7.25
N THR A 140 14.48 0.31 6.83
CA THR A 140 13.36 0.68 7.71
C THR A 140 12.07 0.03 7.25
N THR A 141 11.35 -0.59 8.18
CA THR A 141 9.99 -1.07 7.98
C THR A 141 9.00 -0.21 8.77
N ILE A 142 7.88 0.15 8.14
CA ILE A 142 6.74 0.80 8.77
C ILE A 142 5.54 -0.15 8.69
N LEU A 143 5.10 -0.64 9.84
CA LEU A 143 3.90 -1.45 9.97
C LEU A 143 2.67 -0.53 10.02
N THR A 144 1.60 -0.86 9.31
CA THR A 144 0.35 -0.07 9.28
C THR A 144 -0.88 -0.98 9.18
N HIS A 145 -2.07 -0.39 8.99
CA HIS A 145 -3.34 -1.09 8.77
C HIS A 145 -3.74 -1.98 9.95
N PHE A 146 -3.58 -1.50 11.18
CA PHE A 146 -3.82 -2.32 12.37
C PHE A 146 -5.30 -2.58 12.63
N GLY A 147 -5.68 -3.85 12.67
CA GLY A 147 -7.00 -4.25 13.18
C GLY A 147 -7.08 -4.11 14.70
N MET A 148 -8.28 -4.22 15.26
CA MET A 148 -8.51 -4.02 16.69
C MET A 148 -7.67 -4.94 17.59
N GLU A 149 -7.46 -6.19 17.19
CA GLU A 149 -6.57 -7.11 17.90
C GLU A 149 -5.14 -6.56 17.92
N MET A 150 -4.62 -6.14 16.76
CA MET A 150 -3.27 -5.61 16.63
C MET A 150 -3.07 -4.33 17.47
N ILE A 151 -4.08 -3.44 17.50
CA ILE A 151 -4.08 -2.23 18.36
C ILE A 151 -4.01 -2.62 19.84
N LYS A 152 -4.86 -3.55 20.30
CA LYS A 152 -4.87 -4.03 21.70
C LYS A 152 -3.54 -4.69 22.09
N SER A 153 -2.87 -5.33 21.13
CA SER A 153 -1.55 -5.93 21.30
C SER A 153 -0.39 -4.93 21.30
N LYS A 154 -0.68 -3.62 21.28
CA LYS A 154 0.32 -2.53 21.41
C LYS A 154 1.35 -2.59 20.27
N PRO A 155 1.00 -2.16 19.04
CA PRO A 155 1.84 -2.35 17.85
C PRO A 155 3.24 -1.71 17.98
N TRP A 156 3.39 -0.66 18.78
CA TRP A 156 4.71 -0.07 19.07
C TRP A 156 5.65 -1.03 19.82
N LYS A 157 5.15 -1.82 20.78
CA LYS A 157 5.95 -2.84 21.46
C LYS A 157 6.37 -3.95 20.51
N ILE A 158 5.45 -4.38 19.64
CA ILE A 158 5.72 -5.39 18.63
C ILE A 158 6.81 -4.89 17.65
N ALA A 159 6.73 -3.62 17.23
CA ALA A 159 7.77 -3.00 16.40
C ALA A 159 9.13 -2.93 17.10
N GLU A 160 9.18 -2.60 18.40
CA GLU A 160 10.41 -2.64 19.21
C GLU A 160 11.01 -4.04 19.27
N ASP A 161 10.19 -5.06 19.52
CA ASP A 161 10.65 -6.45 19.62
C ASP A 161 11.15 -6.97 18.27
N LEU A 162 10.44 -6.67 17.18
CA LEU A 162 10.91 -6.97 15.82
C LEU A 162 12.21 -6.24 15.49
N THR A 163 12.38 -5.00 15.95
CA THR A 163 13.64 -4.26 15.77
C THR A 163 14.80 -4.96 16.47
N LYS A 164 14.61 -5.39 17.72
CA LYS A 164 15.63 -6.11 18.50
C LYS A 164 16.00 -7.44 17.87
N GLU A 165 15.00 -8.17 17.36
CA GLU A 165 15.20 -9.50 16.80
C GLU A 165 15.82 -9.45 15.40
N LEU A 166 15.27 -8.63 14.51
CA LEU A 166 15.67 -8.59 13.10
C LEU A 166 16.86 -7.67 12.82
N LYS A 167 17.29 -6.88 13.82
CA LYS A 167 18.39 -5.91 13.69
C LYS A 167 18.17 -4.89 12.56
N THR A 168 16.91 -4.61 12.24
CA THR A 168 16.50 -3.54 11.33
C THR A 168 15.50 -2.62 12.03
N LYS A 169 15.40 -1.35 11.62
CA LYS A 169 14.47 -0.40 12.22
C LYS A 169 13.04 -0.76 11.82
N VAL A 170 12.20 -1.12 12.79
CA VAL A 170 10.76 -1.34 12.58
C VAL A 170 9.98 -0.30 13.38
N ILE A 171 8.98 0.31 12.75
CA ILE A 171 8.14 1.36 13.35
C ILE A 171 6.68 0.96 13.17
N ALA A 172 5.86 1.16 14.20
CA ALA A 172 4.40 1.12 14.05
C ALA A 172 3.89 2.50 13.64
N ALA A 173 3.17 2.58 12.53
CA ALA A 173 2.56 3.82 12.06
C ALA A 173 1.46 4.31 13.01
N SER A 174 1.26 5.62 13.04
CA SER A 174 0.12 6.27 13.67
C SER A 174 -0.39 7.37 12.75
N ASP A 175 -1.65 7.75 12.95
CA ASP A 175 -2.23 8.88 12.22
C ASP A 175 -1.40 10.15 12.47
N GLY A 176 -1.17 10.93 11.41
CA GLY A 176 -0.34 12.14 11.45
C GLY A 176 1.18 11.91 11.50
N MET A 177 1.65 10.65 11.52
CA MET A 177 3.09 10.37 11.51
C MET A 177 3.77 10.85 10.22
N LEU A 178 4.87 11.59 10.36
CA LEU A 178 5.74 11.98 9.25
C LEU A 178 7.02 11.15 9.25
N PHE A 179 7.39 10.65 8.07
CA PHE A 179 8.65 9.93 7.87
C PHE A 179 9.46 10.58 6.75
N LYS A 180 10.69 10.98 7.07
CA LYS A 180 11.58 11.64 6.12
C LYS A 180 12.34 10.59 5.32
N ILE A 181 12.16 10.62 4.00
CA ILE A 181 12.87 9.77 3.05
C ILE A 181 14.10 10.48 2.49
#